data_AF-A0A954SPD4-F1
#
_entry.id   AF-A0A954SPD4-F1
#
_cell.length_a   1.000
_cell.length_b   1.000
_cell.length_c   1.000
_cell.angle_alpha   90.00
_cell.angle_beta   90.00
_cell.angle_gamma   90.00
#
_symmetry.space_group_name_H-M   'P 1'
#
loop_
_entity.id
_entity.type
_entity.pdbx_description
1 polymer ?
#
loop_
_entity_poly.entity_id
_entity_poly.type
_entity_poly.pdbx_seq_one_letter_code
_entity_poly.pdbx_strand_id
1 'polypeptide(L)'
;MRAAVEGFFCGATGAGEEVKGWVMNKENHEMKTSYGLDLAGFSAGKSALAKATFDETQGFQVVVYRTHPFSKELEGRDHIGPQLDEERELIQILSPLYIDVPIDLQGLPVPKHFTFTWELTKRPIDFAFGALPPLADRIGTPVARMKNILRDINFDILGVNIFETYPKASLANILDEMPSYKAQTAEFSQGVWIGEGGLADILRMMNAIAEEGTVLNDDHVDAMICSLTGVVPPDHLLQGELLETEVRRRLNKKVRAVDRPHLITTLPKGYVVISKLPHTPLHVTLADEMYS
;
A
#
# COMPACT_ATOMS: atom_id res chain seq x y z
N MET A 1 84.74 21.85 -7.17
CA MET A 1 85.46 23.06 -6.71
C MET A 1 84.42 23.98 -6.07
N ARG A 2 84.47 24.14 -4.73
CA ARG A 2 83.91 25.19 -3.83
C ARG A 2 82.43 25.62 -4.04
N ALA A 3 81.54 25.73 -3.05
CA ALA A 3 81.53 25.70 -1.57
C ALA A 3 80.05 25.41 -1.16
N ALA A 4 79.69 24.62 -0.14
CA ALA A 4 79.77 24.86 1.31
C ALA A 4 79.11 26.21 1.70
N VAL A 5 78.14 26.33 2.63
CA VAL A 5 78.14 25.96 4.06
C VAL A 5 76.74 26.25 4.69
N GLU A 6 76.32 25.39 5.64
CA GLU A 6 75.43 25.53 6.84
C GLU A 6 74.11 26.35 6.80
N GLY A 7 73.01 26.03 7.49
CA GLY A 7 72.71 25.12 8.60
C GLY A 7 71.60 25.76 9.46
N PHE A 8 70.66 24.99 10.02
CA PHE A 8 70.16 25.13 11.40
C PHE A 8 69.01 24.13 11.70
N PHE A 9 69.07 23.58 12.92
CA PHE A 9 68.18 22.60 13.56
C PHE A 9 67.10 23.28 14.42
N CYS A 10 65.91 22.68 14.49
CA CYS A 10 64.96 22.55 15.62
C CYS A 10 63.58 22.21 15.01
N GLY A 11 62.87 21.12 15.31
CA GLY A 11 62.71 20.43 16.58
C GLY A 11 61.31 20.76 17.13
N ALA A 12 60.27 20.00 16.76
CA ALA A 12 59.02 19.94 17.52
C ALA A 12 58.21 18.67 17.17
N THR A 13 58.17 17.80 18.17
CA THR A 13 57.25 16.70 18.48
C THR A 13 55.80 16.85 18.00
N GLY A 14 55.22 15.76 17.48
CA GLY A 14 53.77 15.63 17.29
C GLY A 14 53.35 14.17 17.08
N ALA A 15 52.69 13.62 18.11
CA ALA A 15 51.80 12.44 18.18
C ALA A 15 51.74 11.50 16.94
N GLY A 16 52.06 10.21 17.06
CA GLY A 16 51.29 9.29 17.90
C GLY A 16 49.94 9.02 17.25
N GLU A 17 49.92 8.31 16.12
CA GLU A 17 48.69 7.79 15.50
C GLU A 17 48.05 6.76 16.44
N GLU A 18 47.12 7.24 17.26
CA GLU A 18 46.12 6.38 17.88
C GLU A 18 45.27 5.77 16.76
N VAL A 19 45.35 4.45 16.62
CA VAL A 19 44.37 3.63 15.92
C VAL A 19 43.04 3.80 16.66
N LYS A 20 42.27 4.82 16.28
CA LYS A 20 40.90 4.99 16.73
C LYS A 20 40.10 3.82 16.17
N GLY A 21 39.73 2.93 17.09
CA GLY A 21 38.80 1.85 16.84
C GLY A 21 37.56 2.38 16.12
N TRP A 22 37.17 1.66 15.07
CA TRP A 22 35.83 1.75 14.54
C TRP A 22 34.88 1.34 15.65
N VAL A 23 34.36 2.32 16.38
CA VAL A 23 33.16 2.14 17.17
C VAL A 23 32.08 1.86 16.13
N MET A 24 31.69 0.58 16.01
CA MET A 24 30.50 0.21 15.26
C MET A 24 29.35 1.02 15.85
N ASN A 25 28.88 2.02 15.08
CA ASN A 25 27.66 2.73 15.38
C ASN A 25 26.58 1.66 15.50
N LYS A 26 25.94 1.59 16.69
CA LYS A 26 24.72 0.82 16.89
C LYS A 26 23.78 1.19 15.75
N GLU A 27 23.42 0.19 14.96
CA GLU A 27 22.47 0.27 13.87
C GLU A 27 21.19 0.92 14.42
N ASN A 28 20.89 2.14 13.99
CA ASN A 28 19.55 2.68 14.15
C ASN A 28 18.66 1.85 13.25
N HIS A 29 18.06 0.79 13.79
CA HIS A 29 17.03 0.02 13.08
C HIS A 29 15.89 1.00 12.75
N GLU A 30 15.74 1.33 11.47
CA GLU A 30 14.73 2.27 11.00
C GLU A 30 13.37 1.58 11.02
N MET A 31 12.55 1.88 12.03
CA MET A 31 11.17 1.42 12.07
C MET A 31 10.40 2.07 10.92
N LYS A 32 9.81 1.24 10.06
CA LYS A 32 8.94 1.71 8.98
C LYS A 32 7.49 1.65 9.45
N THR A 33 6.71 2.65 9.06
CA THR A 33 5.27 2.73 9.33
C THR A 33 4.53 3.08 8.05
N SER A 34 3.33 2.54 7.88
CA SER A 34 2.42 2.90 6.79
C SER A 34 0.97 2.65 7.19
N TYR A 35 0.05 3.21 6.42
CA TYR A 35 -1.38 3.09 6.63
C TYR A 35 -2.06 2.55 5.38
N GLY A 36 -3.14 1.81 5.60
CA GLY A 36 -3.92 1.14 4.56
C GLY A 36 -5.39 1.39 4.77
N LEU A 37 -6.08 1.81 3.73
CA LEU A 37 -7.50 2.12 3.78
C LEU A 37 -8.23 1.37 2.68
N ASP A 38 -9.11 0.46 3.09
CA ASP A 38 -10.12 -0.10 2.20
C ASP A 38 -11.37 0.78 2.27
N LEU A 39 -11.85 1.24 1.11
CA LEU A 39 -13.07 2.04 0.97
C LEU A 39 -14.20 1.28 0.28
N ALA A 40 -14.03 -0.02 0.06
CA ALA A 40 -15.12 -0.88 -0.36
C ALA A 40 -16.29 -0.77 0.64
N GLY A 41 -17.51 -0.62 0.12
CA GLY A 41 -18.70 -0.53 0.96
C GLY A 41 -18.89 0.80 1.72
N PHE A 42 -18.36 1.91 1.18
CA PHE A 42 -18.52 3.27 1.72
C PHE A 42 -19.94 3.61 2.25
N SER A 43 -21.01 3.35 1.50
CA SER A 43 -22.38 3.66 1.97
C SER A 43 -22.95 2.68 2.98
N ALA A 44 -22.22 1.62 3.32
CA ALA A 44 -22.65 0.54 4.21
C ALA A 44 -21.81 0.48 5.50
N GLY A 45 -20.95 1.47 5.76
CA GLY A 45 -20.09 1.50 6.94
C GLY A 45 -19.03 0.38 6.98
N LYS A 46 -18.62 -0.12 5.81
CA LYS A 46 -17.71 -1.28 5.69
C LYS A 46 -16.26 -0.93 5.38
N SER A 47 -15.92 0.35 5.31
CA SER A 47 -14.53 0.76 5.13
C SER A 47 -13.69 0.29 6.32
N ALA A 48 -12.45 -0.11 6.07
CA ALA A 48 -11.51 -0.54 7.10
C ALA A 48 -10.19 0.23 7.01
N LEU A 49 -9.60 0.55 8.17
CA LEU A 49 -8.31 1.23 8.29
C LEU A 49 -7.33 0.35 9.06
N ALA A 50 -6.11 0.24 8.55
CA ALA A 50 -5.03 -0.46 9.23
C ALA A 50 -3.73 0.36 9.24
N LYS A 51 -2.92 0.16 10.27
CA LYS A 51 -1.54 0.63 10.36
C LYS A 51 -0.62 -0.58 10.32
N ALA A 52 0.39 -0.56 9.46
CA ALA A 52 1.46 -1.53 9.48
C ALA A 52 2.74 -0.89 10.00
N THR A 53 3.51 -1.64 10.78
CA THR A 53 4.89 -1.31 11.12
C THR A 53 5.80 -2.49 10.80
N PHE A 54 7.05 -2.18 10.48
CA PHE A 54 8.11 -3.17 10.35
C PHE A 54 9.32 -2.72 11.15
N ASP A 55 9.79 -3.62 12.00
CA ASP A 55 11.00 -3.51 12.80
C ASP A 55 11.83 -4.78 12.56
N GLU A 56 13.13 -4.65 12.27
CA GLU A 56 14.00 -5.80 11.97
C GLU A 56 14.07 -6.82 13.12
N THR A 57 13.84 -6.39 14.35
CA THR A 57 13.86 -7.23 15.55
C THR A 57 12.51 -7.86 15.87
N GLN A 58 11.40 -7.18 15.55
CA GLN A 58 10.04 -7.62 15.91
C GLN A 58 9.23 -8.15 14.72
N GLY A 59 9.70 -7.95 13.49
CA GLY A 59 8.99 -8.31 12.27
C GLY A 59 7.85 -7.35 11.92
N PHE A 60 6.81 -7.88 11.28
CA PHE A 60 5.65 -7.09 10.87
C PHE A 60 4.59 -7.07 11.96
N GLN A 61 4.07 -5.88 12.24
CA GLN A 61 2.90 -5.69 13.09
C GLN A 61 1.85 -4.92 12.30
N VAL A 62 0.59 -5.35 12.39
CA VAL A 62 -0.55 -4.67 11.78
C VAL A 62 -1.64 -4.48 12.82
N VAL A 63 -2.04 -3.23 13.00
CA VAL A 63 -3.18 -2.85 13.82
C VAL A 63 -4.32 -2.49 12.91
N VAL A 64 -5.46 -3.18 13.02
CA VAL A 64 -6.70 -2.84 12.31
C VAL A 64 -7.61 -2.09 13.28
N TYR A 65 -8.05 -0.90 12.88
CA TYR A 65 -8.88 -0.03 13.71
C TYR A 65 -10.36 -0.26 13.38
N ARG A 66 -11.17 -0.52 14.41
CA ARG A 66 -12.62 -0.73 14.26
C ARG A 66 -13.38 0.59 14.11
N THR A 67 -12.98 1.59 14.88
CA THR A 67 -13.61 2.90 14.90
C THR A 67 -12.69 3.92 14.26
N HIS A 68 -13.14 4.50 13.14
CA HIS A 68 -12.48 5.59 12.45
C HIS A 68 -13.52 6.38 11.65
N PRO A 69 -13.23 7.63 11.23
CA PRO A 69 -14.13 8.42 10.40
C PRO A 69 -14.71 7.61 9.22
N PHE A 70 -13.89 6.90 8.45
CA PHE A 70 -14.38 6.18 7.26
C PHE A 70 -15.37 5.01 7.51
N SER A 71 -15.54 4.51 8.74
CA SER A 71 -16.43 3.37 9.03
C SER A 71 -17.88 3.78 9.36
N LYS A 72 -18.19 5.07 9.40
CA LYS A 72 -19.56 5.54 9.63
C LYS A 72 -20.46 5.22 8.43
N GLU A 73 -21.58 4.55 8.69
CA GLU A 73 -22.66 4.35 7.72
C GLU A 73 -23.34 5.70 7.44
N LEU A 74 -23.57 6.00 6.16
CA LEU A 74 -24.21 7.24 5.72
C LEU A 74 -25.34 6.92 4.75
N GLU A 75 -26.49 7.53 4.99
CA GLU A 75 -27.65 7.51 4.10
C GLU A 75 -27.65 8.75 3.19
N GLY A 76 -28.36 8.68 2.06
CA GLY A 76 -28.39 9.78 1.08
C GLY A 76 -28.99 11.10 1.57
N ARG A 77 -29.57 11.13 2.78
CA ARG A 77 -30.16 12.32 3.42
C ARG A 77 -29.25 12.98 4.45
N ASP A 78 -28.12 12.35 4.76
CA ASP A 78 -27.24 12.80 5.83
C ASP A 78 -26.39 14.00 5.42
N HIS A 79 -26.13 14.88 6.38
CA HIS A 79 -25.26 16.03 6.17
C HIS A 79 -23.78 15.60 6.28
N ILE A 80 -23.16 15.36 5.12
CA ILE A 80 -21.80 14.79 5.04
C ILE A 80 -20.66 15.76 5.38
N GLY A 81 -20.93 17.06 5.54
CA GLY A 81 -19.89 18.09 5.74
C GLY A 81 -18.91 17.78 6.89
N PRO A 82 -19.39 17.64 8.13
CA PRO A 82 -18.54 17.31 9.29
C PRO A 82 -17.74 16.02 9.10
N GLN A 83 -18.37 15.01 8.50
CA GLN A 83 -17.73 13.73 8.24
C GLN A 83 -16.57 13.85 7.24
N LEU A 84 -16.73 14.66 6.18
CA LEU A 84 -15.66 14.92 5.22
C LEU A 84 -14.51 15.70 5.85
N ASP A 85 -14.79 16.59 6.79
CA ASP A 85 -13.75 17.35 7.50
C ASP A 85 -12.93 16.42 8.40
N GLU A 86 -13.56 15.53 9.17
CA GLU A 86 -12.87 14.49 9.96
C GLU A 86 -11.99 13.58 9.08
N GLU A 87 -12.48 13.21 7.89
CA GLU A 87 -11.73 12.36 6.95
C GLU A 87 -10.54 13.05 6.30
N ARG A 88 -10.68 14.34 6.00
CA ARG A 88 -9.57 15.17 5.50
C ARG A 88 -8.48 15.31 6.55
N GLU A 89 -8.87 15.64 7.79
CA GLU A 89 -7.94 15.76 8.91
C GLU A 89 -7.17 14.44 9.11
N LEU A 90 -7.90 13.32 9.08
CA LEU A 90 -7.29 12.00 9.22
C LEU A 90 -6.31 11.69 8.07
N ILE A 91 -6.70 11.88 6.80
CA ILE A 91 -5.81 11.59 5.67
C ILE A 91 -4.51 12.41 5.69
N GLN A 92 -4.54 13.63 6.22
CA GLN A 92 -3.34 14.47 6.32
C GLN A 92 -2.29 13.94 7.30
N ILE A 93 -2.71 13.16 8.31
CA ILE A 93 -1.80 12.59 9.32
C ILE A 93 -1.40 11.13 9.01
N LEU A 94 -2.16 10.45 8.14
CA LEU A 94 -1.84 9.10 7.67
C LEU A 94 -0.78 9.19 6.55
N SER A 95 0.48 8.93 6.87
CA SER A 95 1.55 8.94 5.86
C SER A 95 2.62 7.86 6.11
N PRO A 96 3.03 7.10 5.07
CA PRO A 96 2.36 6.98 3.77
C PRO A 96 1.03 6.23 3.89
N LEU A 97 0.06 6.55 3.03
CA LEU A 97 -1.27 5.95 2.97
C LEU A 97 -1.52 5.26 1.63
N TYR A 98 -1.91 3.99 1.69
CA TYR A 98 -2.25 3.15 0.54
C TYR A 98 -3.75 2.86 0.55
N ILE A 99 -4.42 3.05 -0.59
CA ILE A 99 -5.89 3.04 -0.65
C ILE A 99 -6.37 2.07 -1.72
N ASP A 100 -7.34 1.22 -1.38
CA ASP A 100 -8.01 0.30 -2.33
C ASP A 100 -9.13 0.99 -3.13
N VAL A 101 -8.75 2.03 -3.89
CA VAL A 101 -9.64 2.72 -4.83
C VAL A 101 -8.80 3.21 -5.99
N PRO A 102 -9.32 3.20 -7.23
CA PRO A 102 -8.69 3.92 -8.33
C PRO A 102 -8.80 5.44 -8.08
N ILE A 103 -7.80 6.02 -7.41
CA ILE A 103 -7.68 7.45 -7.11
C ILE A 103 -7.13 8.18 -8.34
N ASP A 104 -7.88 8.13 -9.44
CA ASP A 104 -7.47 8.80 -10.67
C ASP A 104 -7.76 10.30 -10.61
N LEU A 105 -6.95 11.01 -9.81
CA LEU A 105 -6.95 12.46 -9.69
C LEU A 105 -6.10 13.14 -10.75
N GLN A 106 -5.37 12.37 -11.56
CA GLN A 106 -4.55 12.89 -12.66
C GLN A 106 -5.33 13.01 -13.97
N GLY A 107 -6.62 12.66 -13.92
CA GLY A 107 -7.51 12.73 -15.06
C GLY A 107 -7.61 11.35 -15.67
N LEU A 108 -8.72 10.68 -15.34
CA LEU A 108 -9.17 9.48 -16.03
C LEU A 108 -8.93 9.69 -17.52
N PRO A 109 -8.10 8.86 -18.18
CA PRO A 109 -7.90 9.00 -19.60
C PRO A 109 -9.29 8.84 -20.20
N VAL A 110 -9.86 9.94 -20.70
CA VAL A 110 -10.94 9.89 -21.67
C VAL A 110 -10.21 9.83 -23.00
N PRO A 111 -9.88 8.62 -23.50
CA PRO A 111 -9.07 8.52 -24.69
C PRO A 111 -9.89 9.14 -25.81
N LYS A 112 -9.33 10.11 -26.54
CA LYS A 112 -10.02 10.73 -27.68
C LYS A 112 -10.32 9.71 -28.79
N HIS A 113 -9.56 8.62 -28.81
CA HIS A 113 -9.71 7.48 -29.70
C HIS A 113 -9.55 6.20 -28.87
N PHE A 114 -10.54 5.32 -28.92
CA PHE A 114 -10.54 4.02 -28.26
C PHE A 114 -10.58 2.92 -29.32
N THR A 115 -9.80 1.87 -29.09
CA THR A 115 -9.75 0.67 -29.94
C THR A 115 -10.61 -0.44 -29.34
N PHE A 116 -10.65 -0.54 -28.02
CA PHE A 116 -11.37 -1.59 -27.32
C PHE A 116 -12.47 -1.03 -26.41
N THR A 117 -13.58 -1.77 -26.28
CA THR A 117 -14.70 -1.35 -25.41
C THR A 117 -14.29 -1.16 -23.96
N TRP A 118 -13.32 -1.94 -23.46
CA TRP A 118 -12.87 -1.81 -22.06
C TRP A 118 -12.18 -0.46 -21.80
N GLU A 119 -11.56 0.16 -22.81
CA GLU A 119 -10.87 1.46 -22.69
C GLU A 119 -11.85 2.60 -22.40
N LEU A 120 -13.15 2.38 -22.61
CA LEU A 120 -14.20 3.34 -22.24
C LEU A 120 -14.42 3.42 -20.73
N THR A 121 -14.04 2.38 -19.97
CA THR A 121 -14.39 2.27 -18.54
C THR A 121 -13.22 1.94 -17.63
N LYS A 122 -12.13 1.37 -18.15
CA LYS A 122 -10.96 0.91 -17.38
C LYS A 122 -9.67 1.53 -17.87
N ARG A 123 -8.75 1.80 -16.94
CA ARG A 123 -7.36 2.11 -17.25
C ARG A 123 -6.63 0.82 -17.66
N PRO A 124 -5.48 0.90 -18.35
CA PRO A 124 -4.67 -0.27 -18.69
C PRO A 124 -4.36 -1.15 -17.46
N ILE A 125 -4.07 -0.53 -16.33
CA ILE A 125 -3.78 -1.23 -15.07
C ILE A 125 -5.01 -1.95 -14.51
N ASP A 126 -6.18 -1.31 -14.52
CA ASP A 126 -7.42 -1.91 -14.02
C ASP A 126 -7.83 -3.10 -14.90
N PHE A 127 -7.64 -3.00 -16.21
CA PHE A 127 -7.91 -4.12 -17.11
C PHE A 127 -6.88 -5.25 -16.93
N ALA A 128 -5.61 -4.92 -16.73
CA ALA A 128 -4.54 -5.89 -16.51
C ALA A 128 -4.75 -6.71 -15.22
N PHE A 129 -5.08 -6.04 -14.11
CA PHE A 129 -5.30 -6.68 -12.81
C PHE A 129 -6.75 -7.08 -12.55
N GLY A 130 -7.69 -6.71 -13.43
CA GLY A 130 -9.12 -6.99 -13.23
C GLY A 130 -9.75 -6.13 -12.13
N ALA A 131 -9.17 -4.97 -11.82
CA ALA A 131 -9.68 -4.03 -10.83
C ALA A 131 -11.01 -3.40 -11.26
N LEU A 132 -11.64 -2.71 -10.30
CA LEU A 132 -12.89 -1.98 -10.51
C LEU A 132 -12.69 -0.88 -11.58
N PRO A 133 -13.63 -0.72 -12.52
CA PRO A 133 -13.58 0.41 -13.44
C PRO A 133 -13.79 1.72 -12.66
N PRO A 134 -12.94 2.73 -12.83
CA PRO A 134 -13.13 4.03 -12.17
C PRO A 134 -14.41 4.78 -12.60
N LEU A 135 -14.98 4.43 -13.77
CA LEU A 135 -16.14 5.11 -14.39
C LEU A 135 -17.47 4.30 -14.38
N ALA A 136 -17.58 3.19 -13.65
CA ALA A 136 -18.77 2.31 -13.76
C ALA A 136 -20.07 2.88 -13.15
N ASP A 137 -21.11 3.12 -13.96
CA ASP A 137 -22.56 3.44 -13.74
C ASP A 137 -22.98 4.49 -12.69
N ARG A 138 -22.11 4.80 -11.74
CA ARG A 138 -22.11 5.95 -10.85
C ARG A 138 -20.67 6.43 -10.93
N ILE A 139 -20.39 7.72 -10.89
CA ILE A 139 -19.01 8.12 -10.57
C ILE A 139 -18.68 7.41 -9.25
N GLY A 140 -17.81 6.39 -9.29
CA GLY A 140 -17.78 5.32 -8.29
C GLY A 140 -17.75 5.92 -6.90
N THR A 141 -18.75 5.66 -6.06
CA THR A 141 -18.98 6.42 -4.82
C THR A 141 -17.71 6.59 -3.96
N PRO A 142 -16.82 5.58 -3.85
CA PRO A 142 -15.50 5.73 -3.22
C PRO A 142 -14.54 6.70 -3.95
N VAL A 143 -14.46 6.63 -5.29
CA VAL A 143 -13.63 7.51 -6.14
C VAL A 143 -14.11 8.96 -6.03
N ALA A 144 -15.42 9.19 -6.10
CA ALA A 144 -16.02 10.52 -5.98
C ALA A 144 -15.75 11.14 -4.60
N ARG A 145 -15.90 10.34 -3.53
CA ARG A 145 -15.59 10.75 -2.17
C ARG A 145 -14.12 11.10 -2.02
N MET A 146 -13.23 10.22 -2.48
CA MET A 146 -11.79 10.45 -2.38
C MET A 146 -11.36 11.70 -3.15
N LYS A 147 -11.93 11.93 -4.34
CA LYS A 147 -11.73 13.19 -5.07
C LYS A 147 -12.22 14.42 -4.29
N ASN A 148 -13.30 14.31 -3.52
CA ASN A 148 -13.80 15.40 -2.69
C ASN A 148 -12.93 15.65 -1.45
N ILE A 149 -12.48 14.59 -0.79
CA ILE A 149 -11.54 14.67 0.35
C ILE A 149 -10.25 15.35 -0.12
N LEU A 150 -9.69 14.87 -1.23
CA LEU A 150 -8.41 15.34 -1.75
C LEU A 150 -8.49 16.69 -2.50
N ARG A 151 -9.69 17.23 -2.76
CA ARG A 151 -9.87 18.49 -3.52
C ARG A 151 -9.07 19.65 -2.93
N ASP A 152 -9.03 19.71 -1.60
CA ASP A 152 -8.43 20.82 -0.86
C ASP A 152 -7.03 20.44 -0.31
N ILE A 153 -6.51 19.28 -0.72
CA ILE A 153 -5.18 18.76 -0.38
C ILE A 153 -4.29 18.90 -1.62
N ASN A 154 -3.02 19.29 -1.46
CA ASN A 154 -2.12 19.44 -2.61
C ASN A 154 -1.93 18.08 -3.32
N PHE A 155 -2.28 17.99 -4.61
CA PHE A 155 -2.17 16.78 -5.43
C PHE A 155 -0.73 16.28 -5.63
N ASP A 156 0.28 17.10 -5.33
CA ASP A 156 1.69 16.69 -5.36
C ASP A 156 2.03 15.55 -4.38
N ILE A 157 1.11 15.21 -3.46
CA ILE A 157 1.29 14.07 -2.54
C ILE A 157 1.03 12.70 -3.17
N LEU A 158 0.40 12.63 -4.36
CA LEU A 158 0.12 11.35 -5.02
C LEU A 158 1.41 10.71 -5.56
N GLY A 159 1.63 9.45 -5.19
CA GLY A 159 2.88 8.74 -5.46
C GLY A 159 4.05 9.20 -4.57
N VAL A 160 3.78 10.03 -3.55
CA VAL A 160 4.76 10.47 -2.56
C VAL A 160 4.32 10.06 -1.16
N ASN A 161 3.12 10.48 -0.73
CA ASN A 161 2.53 10.13 0.57
C ASN A 161 1.23 9.34 0.41
N ILE A 162 0.50 9.49 -0.69
CA ILE A 162 -0.73 8.75 -0.98
C ILE A 162 -0.55 7.90 -2.22
N PHE A 163 -0.91 6.63 -2.11
CA PHE A 163 -0.71 5.62 -3.14
C PHE A 163 -2.02 4.85 -3.42
N GLU A 164 -2.21 4.45 -4.67
CA GLU A 164 -3.22 3.48 -5.05
C GLU A 164 -2.65 2.07 -4.88
N THR A 165 -3.48 1.13 -4.44
CA THR A 165 -3.16 -0.30 -4.44
C THR A 165 -4.40 -1.10 -4.80
N TYR A 166 -4.24 -2.41 -4.91
CA TYR A 166 -5.36 -3.34 -5.09
C TYR A 166 -5.06 -4.65 -4.35
N PRO A 167 -5.59 -4.84 -3.13
CA PRO A 167 -5.32 -6.00 -2.28
C PRO A 167 -5.53 -7.33 -3.00
N LYS A 168 -6.59 -7.44 -3.79
CA LYS A 168 -6.86 -8.63 -4.61
C LYS A 168 -5.76 -8.91 -5.63
N ALA A 169 -5.17 -7.89 -6.25
CA ALA A 169 -4.03 -8.09 -7.15
C ALA A 169 -2.76 -8.49 -6.38
N SER A 170 -2.51 -7.87 -5.23
CA SER A 170 -1.42 -8.27 -4.33
C SER A 170 -1.55 -9.75 -3.97
N LEU A 171 -2.72 -10.19 -3.49
CA LEU A 171 -3.00 -11.59 -3.17
C LEU A 171 -2.81 -12.51 -4.37
N ALA A 172 -3.31 -12.14 -5.55
CA ALA A 172 -3.13 -12.93 -6.76
C ALA A 172 -1.68 -12.99 -7.28
N ASN A 173 -0.78 -12.12 -6.79
CA ASN A 173 0.65 -12.22 -7.06
C ASN A 173 1.37 -13.09 -6.03
N ILE A 174 0.94 -13.01 -4.77
CA ILE A 174 1.52 -13.73 -3.64
C ILE A 174 1.11 -15.21 -3.65
N LEU A 175 -0.12 -15.50 -4.08
CA LEU A 175 -0.74 -16.82 -4.01
C LEU A 175 -0.83 -17.42 -5.41
N ASP A 176 -0.39 -18.67 -5.57
CA ASP A 176 -0.48 -19.42 -6.83
C ASP A 176 -1.95 -19.63 -7.26
N GLU A 177 -2.82 -19.95 -6.30
CA GLU A 177 -4.27 -20.04 -6.47
C GLU A 177 -4.95 -19.19 -5.39
N MET A 178 -5.66 -18.15 -5.81
CA MET A 178 -6.36 -17.25 -4.89
C MET A 178 -7.76 -17.81 -4.58
N PRO A 179 -8.02 -18.26 -3.34
CA PRO A 179 -9.33 -18.74 -2.97
C PRO A 179 -10.33 -17.56 -2.89
N SER A 180 -11.62 -17.86 -3.02
CA SER A 180 -12.65 -16.85 -2.81
C SER A 180 -12.74 -16.49 -1.33
N TYR A 181 -12.53 -15.21 -1.00
CA TYR A 181 -12.51 -14.71 0.38
C TYR A 181 -13.52 -13.61 0.68
N LYS A 182 -14.20 -13.07 -0.34
CA LYS A 182 -15.12 -11.95 -0.19
C LYS A 182 -16.38 -12.34 0.59
N ALA A 183 -16.87 -11.42 1.43
CA ALA A 183 -18.00 -11.59 2.33
C ALA A 183 -17.85 -12.77 3.31
N GLN A 184 -16.62 -13.08 3.74
CA GLN A 184 -16.32 -14.12 4.71
C GLN A 184 -15.69 -13.52 5.98
N THR A 185 -15.70 -14.31 7.05
CA THR A 185 -15.00 -14.00 8.30
C THR A 185 -14.08 -15.16 8.68
N ALA A 186 -13.01 -14.83 9.40
CA ALA A 186 -12.08 -15.80 9.97
C ALA A 186 -11.78 -15.42 11.42
N GLU A 187 -11.74 -16.42 12.29
CA GLU A 187 -11.43 -16.30 13.72
C GLU A 187 -10.09 -16.96 14.02
N PHE A 188 -9.22 -16.29 14.76
CA PHE A 188 -8.00 -16.89 15.27
C PHE A 188 -8.32 -17.65 16.56
N SER A 189 -8.32 -18.99 16.49
CA SER A 189 -8.56 -19.84 17.64
C SER A 189 -7.62 -21.03 17.69
N GLN A 190 -7.19 -21.40 18.90
CA GLN A 190 -6.25 -22.49 19.16
C GLN A 190 -4.94 -22.34 18.37
N GLY A 191 -4.49 -21.10 18.19
CA GLY A 191 -3.25 -20.78 17.46
C GLY A 191 -3.36 -20.91 15.93
N VAL A 192 -4.56 -20.99 15.36
CA VAL A 192 -4.77 -21.08 13.91
C VAL A 192 -5.99 -20.26 13.47
N TRP A 193 -5.98 -19.77 12.22
CA TRP A 193 -7.18 -19.17 11.63
C TRP A 193 -8.17 -20.23 11.19
N ILE A 194 -9.42 -20.09 11.65
CA ILE A 194 -10.56 -20.97 11.37
C ILE A 194 -11.66 -20.12 10.72
N GLY A 195 -12.32 -20.67 9.70
CA GLY A 195 -13.42 -19.99 9.01
C GLY A 195 -13.91 -20.81 7.82
N GLU A 196 -15.17 -20.62 7.45
CA GLU A 196 -15.73 -21.23 6.25
C GLU A 196 -15.30 -20.43 5.01
N GLY A 197 -14.23 -20.87 4.34
CA GLY A 197 -13.83 -20.35 3.04
C GLY A 197 -12.37 -19.88 2.96
N GLY A 198 -12.08 -19.14 1.89
CA GLY A 198 -10.72 -18.75 1.51
C GLY A 198 -10.05 -17.73 2.43
N LEU A 199 -10.81 -16.98 3.24
CA LEU A 199 -10.21 -15.93 4.09
C LEU A 199 -9.25 -16.51 5.15
N ALA A 200 -9.65 -17.60 5.82
CA ALA A 200 -8.80 -18.27 6.80
C ALA A 200 -7.57 -18.93 6.15
N ASP A 201 -7.69 -19.42 4.91
CA ASP A 201 -6.55 -19.93 4.13
C ASP A 201 -5.58 -18.79 3.80
N ILE A 202 -6.08 -17.64 3.36
CA ILE A 202 -5.25 -16.46 3.05
C ILE A 202 -4.46 -16.03 4.28
N LEU A 203 -5.11 -15.86 5.43
CA LEU A 203 -4.43 -15.44 6.66
C LEU A 203 -3.35 -16.44 7.10
N ARG A 204 -3.58 -17.75 6.93
CA ARG A 204 -2.56 -18.79 7.16
C ARG A 204 -1.40 -18.69 6.17
N MET A 205 -1.68 -18.50 4.89
CA MET A 205 -0.65 -18.35 3.84
C MET A 205 0.17 -17.06 4.02
N MET A 206 -0.43 -16.01 4.58
CA MET A 206 0.26 -14.78 4.96
C MET A 206 1.06 -14.91 6.27
N ASN A 207 1.05 -16.09 6.92
CA ASN A 207 1.65 -16.32 8.22
C ASN A 207 1.17 -15.30 9.28
N ALA A 208 -0.13 -14.96 9.23
CA ALA A 208 -0.74 -14.03 10.16
C ALA A 208 -0.98 -14.71 11.52
N ILE A 209 -0.64 -14.02 12.59
CA ILE A 209 -0.81 -14.46 13.99
C ILE A 209 -1.53 -13.35 14.73
N ALA A 210 -2.52 -13.71 15.56
CA ALA A 210 -3.27 -12.74 16.34
C ALA A 210 -3.48 -13.24 17.79
N GLU A 211 -4.19 -12.45 18.59
CA GLU A 211 -4.69 -12.91 19.89
C GLU A 211 -5.89 -13.86 19.71
N GLU A 212 -6.06 -14.79 20.65
CA GLU A 212 -7.18 -15.73 20.66
C GLU A 212 -8.52 -14.99 20.64
N GLY A 213 -9.45 -15.41 19.77
CA GLY A 213 -10.75 -14.79 19.58
C GLY A 213 -10.74 -13.56 18.65
N THR A 214 -9.62 -13.24 18.02
CA THR A 214 -9.56 -12.20 16.99
C THR A 214 -10.39 -12.60 15.78
N VAL A 215 -11.35 -11.77 15.36
CA VAL A 215 -12.19 -12.02 14.18
C VAL A 215 -11.94 -10.95 13.11
N LEU A 216 -11.58 -11.38 11.91
CA LEU A 216 -11.37 -10.52 10.74
C LEU A 216 -12.39 -10.84 9.64
N ASN A 217 -12.78 -9.83 8.87
CA ASN A 217 -13.56 -9.98 7.63
C ASN A 217 -12.68 -9.63 6.42
N ASP A 218 -13.24 -9.70 5.22
CA ASP A 218 -12.51 -9.39 3.99
C ASP A 218 -12.07 -7.93 3.87
N ASP A 219 -12.86 -6.98 4.36
CA ASP A 219 -12.52 -5.55 4.33
C ASP A 219 -11.31 -5.27 5.26
N HIS A 220 -11.25 -5.89 6.45
CA HIS A 220 -10.09 -5.82 7.35
C HIS A 220 -8.82 -6.33 6.67
N VAL A 221 -8.89 -7.49 6.00
CA VAL A 221 -7.73 -8.08 5.33
C VAL A 221 -7.27 -7.23 4.16
N ASP A 222 -8.19 -6.63 3.41
CA ASP A 222 -7.85 -5.69 2.33
C ASP A 222 -7.13 -4.45 2.88
N ALA A 223 -7.61 -3.85 3.98
CA ALA A 223 -6.93 -2.75 4.65
C ALA A 223 -5.54 -3.14 5.20
N MET A 224 -5.39 -4.36 5.73
CA MET A 224 -4.09 -4.89 6.16
C MET A 224 -3.11 -4.99 4.99
N ILE A 225 -3.55 -5.49 3.83
CA ILE A 225 -2.68 -5.61 2.65
C ILE A 225 -2.34 -4.22 2.10
N CYS A 226 -3.28 -3.29 2.11
CA CYS A 226 -3.03 -1.90 1.78
C CYS A 226 -1.90 -1.35 2.65
N SER A 227 -2.00 -1.48 3.98
CA SER A 227 -1.00 -0.93 4.90
C SER A 227 0.35 -1.62 4.71
N LEU A 228 0.38 -2.95 4.60
CA LEU A 228 1.61 -3.72 4.37
C LEU A 228 2.39 -3.26 3.14
N THR A 229 1.70 -2.80 2.09
CA THR A 229 2.33 -2.32 0.85
C THR A 229 3.40 -1.25 1.13
N GLY A 230 3.24 -0.44 2.18
CA GLY A 230 4.19 0.62 2.54
C GLY A 230 5.38 0.21 3.42
N VAL A 231 5.37 -0.99 4.00
CA VAL A 231 6.44 -1.46 4.91
C VAL A 231 7.22 -2.65 4.38
N VAL A 232 6.70 -3.37 3.39
CA VAL A 232 7.44 -4.48 2.77
C VAL A 232 8.67 -3.95 1.99
N PRO A 233 9.72 -4.78 1.83
CA PRO A 233 10.92 -4.38 1.10
C PRO A 233 10.63 -3.94 -0.35
N PRO A 234 11.37 -2.98 -0.93
CA PRO A 234 11.11 -2.50 -2.29
C PRO A 234 11.14 -3.57 -3.38
N ASP A 235 11.95 -4.62 -3.22
CA ASP A 235 12.04 -5.75 -4.15
C ASP A 235 10.85 -6.72 -4.03
N HIS A 236 9.96 -6.52 -3.05
CA HIS A 236 8.68 -7.22 -2.86
C HIS A 236 7.50 -6.47 -3.49
N LEU A 237 7.75 -5.36 -4.16
CA LEU A 237 6.73 -4.50 -4.76
C LEU A 237 6.81 -4.50 -6.28
N LEU A 238 5.65 -4.37 -6.94
CA LEU A 238 5.55 -3.92 -8.31
C LEU A 238 5.19 -2.44 -8.31
N GLN A 239 6.14 -1.62 -8.74
CA GLN A 239 6.01 -0.18 -8.89
C GLN A 239 6.93 0.31 -10.02
N GLY A 240 6.66 1.50 -10.55
CA GLY A 240 7.44 2.09 -11.64
C GLY A 240 7.57 1.17 -12.86
N GLU A 241 8.78 1.05 -13.41
CA GLU A 241 9.06 0.27 -14.63
C GLU A 241 8.73 -1.23 -14.50
N LEU A 242 8.86 -1.80 -13.29
CA LEU A 242 8.51 -3.21 -13.04
C LEU A 242 7.01 -3.43 -13.17
N LEU A 243 6.21 -2.50 -12.65
CA LEU A 243 4.76 -2.53 -12.80
C LEU A 243 4.34 -2.32 -14.26
N GLU A 244 4.98 -1.38 -14.98
CA GLU A 244 4.74 -1.18 -16.43
C GLU A 244 4.98 -2.45 -17.24
N THR A 245 6.10 -3.12 -16.96
CA THR A 245 6.47 -4.39 -17.60
C THR A 245 5.43 -5.47 -17.32
N GLU A 246 5.00 -5.59 -16.07
CA GLU A 246 4.01 -6.59 -15.67
C GLU A 246 2.61 -6.31 -16.26
N VAL A 247 2.18 -5.05 -16.26
CA VAL A 247 0.91 -4.65 -16.90
C VAL A 247 0.97 -4.99 -18.40
N ARG A 248 2.04 -4.62 -19.11
CA ARG A 248 2.20 -4.97 -20.52
C ARG A 248 2.15 -6.48 -20.75
N ARG A 249 2.83 -7.27 -19.91
CA ARG A 249 2.78 -8.74 -19.99
C ARG A 249 1.36 -9.28 -19.84
N ARG A 250 0.59 -8.78 -18.86
CA ARG A 250 -0.81 -9.19 -18.63
C ARG A 250 -1.72 -8.76 -19.78
N LEU A 251 -1.60 -7.54 -20.28
CA LEU A 251 -2.38 -7.03 -21.41
C LEU A 251 -2.12 -7.86 -22.67
N ASN A 252 -0.86 -8.20 -22.95
CA ASN A 252 -0.49 -9.04 -24.10
C ASN A 252 -1.11 -10.45 -24.05
N LYS A 253 -1.42 -10.97 -22.85
CA LYS A 253 -2.14 -12.24 -22.70
C LYS A 253 -3.65 -12.09 -22.93
N LYS A 254 -4.20 -10.91 -22.62
CA LYS A 254 -5.64 -10.61 -22.74
C LYS A 254 -6.05 -10.10 -24.12
N VAL A 255 -5.10 -9.58 -24.89
CA VAL A 255 -5.34 -8.95 -26.20
C VAL A 255 -4.60 -9.69 -27.32
N ARG A 256 -5.29 -9.91 -28.44
CA ARG A 256 -4.76 -10.64 -29.60
C ARG A 256 -3.53 -9.94 -30.16
N ALA A 257 -2.55 -10.71 -30.65
CA ALA A 257 -1.28 -10.18 -31.13
C ALA A 257 -1.44 -9.08 -32.19
N VAL A 258 -2.42 -9.22 -33.09
CA VAL A 258 -2.71 -8.25 -34.15
C VAL A 258 -3.23 -6.90 -33.62
N ASP A 259 -3.86 -6.87 -32.45
CA ASP A 259 -4.42 -5.65 -31.87
C ASP A 259 -3.46 -4.98 -30.86
N ARG A 260 -2.34 -5.64 -30.49
CA ARG A 260 -1.37 -5.12 -29.50
C ARG A 260 -0.74 -3.76 -29.85
N PRO A 261 -0.48 -3.40 -31.13
CA PRO A 261 0.04 -2.07 -31.46
C PRO A 261 -0.87 -0.91 -31.03
N HIS A 262 -2.14 -1.19 -30.73
CA HIS A 262 -3.11 -0.19 -30.28
C HIS A 262 -3.24 -0.10 -28.75
N LEU A 263 -2.49 -0.91 -27.99
CA LEU A 263 -2.57 -0.91 -26.53
C LEU A 263 -1.97 0.36 -25.94
N ILE A 264 -2.77 1.09 -25.17
CA ILE A 264 -2.27 2.13 -24.26
C ILE A 264 -1.62 1.43 -23.06
N THR A 265 -0.36 1.76 -22.75
CA THR A 265 0.35 1.17 -21.61
C THR A 265 0.79 2.18 -20.56
N THR A 266 0.44 3.46 -20.71
CA THR A 266 0.76 4.48 -19.70
C THR A 266 0.02 4.16 -18.40
N LEU A 267 0.74 4.12 -17.30
CA LEU A 267 0.19 3.81 -15.99
C LEU A 267 -0.07 5.07 -15.16
N PRO A 268 -1.07 5.06 -14.25
CA PRO A 268 -1.23 6.11 -13.26
C PRO A 268 -0.02 6.14 -12.32
N LYS A 269 0.34 7.34 -11.85
CA LYS A 269 1.39 7.48 -10.82
C LYS A 269 0.91 6.94 -9.48
N GLY A 270 1.84 6.43 -8.69
CA GLY A 270 1.58 6.05 -7.31
C GLY A 270 0.75 4.77 -7.15
N TYR A 271 0.60 3.96 -8.19
CA TYR A 271 0.04 2.63 -8.06
C TYR A 271 1.11 1.62 -7.65
N VAL A 272 0.86 0.88 -6.58
CA VAL A 272 1.80 -0.08 -6.00
C VAL A 272 1.04 -1.34 -5.60
N VAL A 273 1.58 -2.52 -5.94
CA VAL A 273 1.04 -3.81 -5.45
C VAL A 273 2.17 -4.68 -4.94
N ILE A 274 1.86 -5.58 -4.01
CA ILE A 274 2.82 -6.55 -3.49
C ILE A 274 2.98 -7.67 -4.53
N SER A 275 4.22 -8.04 -4.85
CA SER A 275 4.54 -9.21 -5.69
C SER A 275 4.82 -10.46 -4.87
N LYS A 276 5.36 -10.30 -3.66
CA LYS A 276 5.71 -11.41 -2.76
C LYS A 276 5.65 -10.94 -1.31
N LEU A 277 5.18 -11.78 -0.40
CA LEU A 277 5.30 -11.50 1.02
C LEU A 277 6.66 -11.93 1.56
N PRO A 278 7.20 -11.24 2.56
CA PRO A 278 8.31 -11.74 3.36
C PRO A 278 7.87 -12.98 4.16
N HIS A 279 8.81 -13.88 4.46
CA HIS A 279 8.53 -15.10 5.25
C HIS A 279 8.34 -14.84 6.76
N THR A 280 8.55 -13.60 7.19
CA THR A 280 8.39 -13.17 8.58
C THR A 280 6.93 -13.24 9.01
N PRO A 281 6.62 -13.72 10.22
CA PRO A 281 5.26 -13.68 10.75
C PRO A 281 4.66 -12.28 10.75
N LEU A 282 3.35 -12.22 10.51
CA LEU A 282 2.57 -11.00 10.53
C LEU A 282 1.72 -10.96 11.80
N HIS A 283 2.13 -10.15 12.78
CA HIS A 283 1.36 -10.00 14.01
C HIS A 283 0.20 -9.04 13.79
N VAL A 284 -1.02 -9.47 14.09
CA VAL A 284 -2.25 -8.71 13.85
C VAL A 284 -2.95 -8.42 15.17
N THR A 285 -3.34 -7.17 15.36
CA THR A 285 -4.09 -6.70 16.53
C THR A 285 -5.32 -5.93 16.06
N LEU A 286 -6.46 -6.15 16.74
CA LEU A 286 -7.63 -5.30 16.60
C LEU A 286 -7.60 -4.21 17.68
N ALA A 287 -7.73 -2.96 17.26
CA ALA A 287 -7.87 -1.83 18.17
C ALA A 287 -9.25 -1.19 18.00
N ASP A 288 -9.87 -0.82 19.12
CA ASP A 288 -11.19 -0.20 19.09
C ASP A 288 -11.14 1.20 18.50
N GLU A 289 -10.12 1.99 18.84
CA GLU A 289 -9.96 3.38 18.41
C GLU A 289 -8.54 3.67 17.92
N MET A 290 -8.43 4.62 16.98
CA MET A 290 -7.14 5.11 16.49
C MET A 290 -6.49 6.12 17.45
N TYR A 291 -7.29 6.84 18.24
CA TYR A 291 -6.85 7.90 19.15
C TYR A 291 -6.99 7.44 20.61
N SER A 292 -6.04 6.66 21.12
CA SER A 292 -5.91 6.35 22.55
C SER A 292 -4.55 6.75 23.08
#